data_AF-A0A5K1AB69-F1
#
_entry.id   AF-A0A5K1AB69-F1
#
_cell.length_a   1.000
_cell.length_b   1.000
_cell.length_c   1.000
_cell.angle_alpha   90.00
_cell.angle_beta   90.00
_cell.angle_gamma   90.00
#
_symmetry.space_group_name_H-M   'P 1'
#
loop_
_entity.id
_entity.type
_entity.pdbx_description
1 polymer ?
#
loop_
_entity_poly.entity_id
_entity_poly.type
_entity_poly.pdbx_seq_one_letter_code
_entity_poly.pdbx_strand_id
1 'polypeptide(L)'
;IILWQTDGIAHCPGAVSLLAGLLMWLTSLSPVRRKRFELFYYTHQLYAVFIIFAALHVGINLFYIIAGSVFLFIMDRFLRFWQSRTTVDVLSAKCFPCGAVELTLSKPK
;
A
#
# COMPACT_ATOMS: atom_id res chain seq x y z
N ILE A 1 -4.22 11.04 28.83
CA ILE A 1 -3.46 10.88 27.57
C ILE A 1 -3.91 9.64 26.81
N ILE A 2 -4.16 8.51 27.48
CA ILE A 2 -4.69 7.27 26.87
C ILE A 2 -6.21 7.13 27.08
N LEU A 3 -7.00 8.16 26.80
CA LEU A 3 -8.47 8.06 26.96
C LEU A 3 -9.11 7.87 25.58
N TRP A 4 -9.84 6.77 25.40
CA TRP A 4 -10.63 6.54 24.20
C TRP A 4 -11.94 7.30 24.33
N GLN A 5 -12.03 8.48 23.73
CA GLN A 5 -13.28 9.24 23.66
C GLN A 5 -14.17 8.66 22.56
N THR A 6 -15.46 8.48 22.88
CA THR A 6 -16.48 7.94 21.96
C THR A 6 -16.96 8.96 20.94
N ASP A 7 -16.88 10.25 21.30
CA ASP A 7 -17.46 11.35 20.54
C ASP A 7 -16.39 12.42 20.28
N GLY A 8 -15.63 12.28 19.19
CA GLY A 8 -14.64 13.27 18.77
C GLY A 8 -13.33 12.68 18.23
N ILE A 9 -12.28 13.50 18.22
CA ILE A 9 -10.96 13.13 17.71
C ILE A 9 -10.22 12.29 18.77
N ALA A 10 -10.07 10.99 18.52
CA ALA A 10 -9.45 10.08 19.48
C ALA A 10 -7.92 10.06 19.36
N HIS A 11 -7.19 10.41 20.42
CA HIS A 11 -5.73 10.51 20.38
C HIS A 11 -5.01 9.16 20.24
N CYS A 12 -5.48 8.10 20.90
CA CYS A 12 -4.84 6.78 20.83
C CYS A 12 -4.84 6.21 19.40
N PRO A 13 -5.99 6.16 18.68
CA PRO A 13 -5.98 5.74 17.28
C PRO A 13 -5.13 6.64 16.38
N GLY A 14 -5.10 7.95 16.66
CA GLY A 14 -4.24 8.89 15.95
C GLY A 14 -2.75 8.59 16.12
N ALA A 15 -2.31 8.23 17.33
CA ALA A 15 -0.93 7.84 17.57
C ALA A 15 -0.55 6.56 16.81
N VAL A 16 -1.45 5.56 16.78
CA VAL A 16 -1.23 4.31 16.04
C VAL A 16 -1.16 4.56 14.53
N SER A 17 -2.08 5.34 13.97
CA SER A 17 -2.06 5.69 12.55
C SER A 17 -0.83 6.52 12.19
N LEU A 18 -0.41 7.46 13.04
CA LEU A 18 0.81 8.24 12.82
C LEU A 18 2.06 7.33 12.80
N LEU A 19 2.19 6.42 13.76
CA LEU A 19 3.31 5.47 13.79
C LEU A 19 3.35 4.59 12.54
N ALA A 20 2.20 4.03 12.12
CA ALA A 20 2.10 3.26 10.89
C ALA A 20 2.49 4.11 9.66
N GLY A 21 2.01 5.37 9.59
CA GLY A 21 2.34 6.31 8.54
C GLY A 21 3.83 6.65 8.45
N LEU A 22 4.48 6.88 9.60
CA LEU A 22 5.92 7.15 9.66
C LEU A 22 6.75 5.94 9.22
N LEU A 23 6.38 4.73 9.67
CA LEU A 23 7.07 3.50 9.24
C LEU A 23 6.95 3.29 7.73
N MET A 24 5.75 3.48 7.16
CA MET A 24 5.54 3.43 5.71
C MET A 24 6.40 4.48 5.00
N TRP A 25 6.37 5.73 5.46
CA TRP A 25 7.10 6.83 4.84
C TRP A 25 8.62 6.60 4.83
N LEU A 26 9.20 6.26 5.99
CA LEU A 26 10.64 5.99 6.14
C LEU A 26 11.11 4.87 5.20
N THR A 27 10.32 3.81 5.11
CA THR A 27 10.66 2.64 4.28
C THR A 27 10.43 2.89 2.78
N SER A 28 9.63 3.90 2.43
CA SER A 28 9.44 4.39 1.06
C SER A 28 10.56 5.27 0.52
N LEU A 29 11.47 5.76 1.39
CA LEU A 29 12.58 6.61 0.96
C LEU A 29 13.45 5.86 -0.07
N SER A 30 13.88 6.58 -1.11
CA SER A 30 14.62 6.01 -2.26
C SER A 30 15.81 5.13 -1.85
N PRO A 31 16.65 5.51 -0.87
CA PRO A 31 17.77 4.66 -0.44
C PRO A 31 17.33 3.32 0.15
N VAL A 32 16.22 3.29 0.89
CA VAL A 32 15.70 2.08 1.55
C VAL A 32 15.02 1.19 0.51
N ARG A 33 14.08 1.75 -0.26
CA ARG A 33 13.31 1.00 -1.26
C ARG A 33 14.18 0.34 -2.34
N ARG A 34 15.24 1.02 -2.80
CA ARG A 34 16.13 0.48 -3.84
C ARG A 34 17.06 -0.62 -3.31
N LYS A 35 17.42 -0.60 -2.02
CA LYS A 35 18.30 -1.61 -1.39
C LYS A 35 17.54 -2.78 -0.77
N ARG A 36 16.33 -2.54 -0.27
CA ARG A 36 15.50 -3.49 0.48
C ARG A 36 14.04 -3.37 0.03
N PHE A 37 13.78 -3.86 -1.18
CA PHE A 37 12.43 -3.78 -1.77
C PHE A 37 11.39 -4.55 -0.94
N GLU A 38 11.72 -5.74 -0.44
CA GLU A 38 10.82 -6.53 0.40
C GLU A 38 10.42 -5.79 1.67
N LEU A 39 11.38 -5.14 2.34
CA LEU A 39 11.10 -4.34 3.54
C LEU A 39 10.08 -3.27 3.22
N PHE A 40 10.34 -2.47 2.18
CA PHE A 40 9.40 -1.46 1.67
C PHE A 40 8.02 -2.06 1.38
N TYR A 41 7.98 -3.18 0.66
CA TYR A 41 6.73 -3.79 0.19
C TYR A 41 5.87 -4.28 1.36
N TYR A 42 6.48 -4.95 2.34
CA TYR A 42 5.77 -5.48 3.50
C TYR A 42 5.35 -4.37 4.48
N THR A 43 6.23 -3.39 4.73
CA THR A 43 5.87 -2.26 5.61
C THR A 43 4.81 -1.38 4.99
N HIS A 44 4.77 -1.25 3.66
CA HIS A 44 3.69 -0.53 2.98
C HIS A 44 2.32 -1.18 3.15
N GLN A 45 2.22 -2.49 3.41
CA GLN A 45 0.91 -3.12 3.69
C GLN A 45 0.26 -2.61 4.98
N LEU A 46 1.02 -1.90 5.83
CA LEU A 46 0.48 -1.18 6.99
C LEU A 46 -0.51 -0.08 6.59
N TYR A 47 -0.70 0.22 5.29
CA TYR A 47 -1.75 1.15 4.83
C TYR A 47 -3.14 0.72 5.33
N ALA A 48 -3.40 -0.59 5.48
CA ALA A 48 -4.67 -1.08 6.00
C ALA A 48 -4.87 -0.67 7.47
N VAL A 49 -3.82 -0.84 8.29
CA VAL A 49 -3.78 -0.38 9.69
C VAL A 49 -3.94 1.13 9.74
N PHE A 50 -3.21 1.87 8.90
CA PHE A 50 -3.30 3.32 8.80
C PHE A 50 -4.73 3.79 8.52
N ILE A 51 -5.41 3.25 7.50
CA ILE A 51 -6.77 3.65 7.11
C ILE A 51 -7.77 3.37 8.24
N ILE A 52 -7.72 2.18 8.85
CA ILE A 52 -8.63 1.80 9.93
C ILE A 52 -8.45 2.72 11.14
N PHE A 53 -7.21 2.89 11.61
CA PHE A 53 -6.94 3.72 12.78
C PHE A 53 -7.13 5.22 12.49
N ALA A 54 -6.92 5.68 11.25
CA ALA A 54 -7.28 7.03 10.84
C ALA A 54 -8.79 7.25 10.87
N ALA A 55 -9.60 6.29 10.42
CA ALA A 55 -11.06 6.36 10.51
C ALA A 55 -11.53 6.42 11.98
N LEU A 56 -10.92 5.62 12.86
CA LEU A 56 -11.19 5.65 14.31
C LEU A 56 -10.69 6.94 14.97
N HIS A 57 -9.63 7.55 14.45
CA HIS A 57 -9.08 8.81 14.96
C HIS A 57 -10.01 9.99 14.71
N VAL A 58 -10.54 10.13 13.49
CA VAL A 58 -11.34 11.30 13.09
C VAL A 58 -12.85 11.09 13.23
N GLY A 59 -13.28 9.86 13.49
CA GLY A 59 -14.69 9.47 13.54
C GLY A 59 -15.34 9.38 12.15
N ILE A 60 -16.54 8.80 12.11
CA ILE A 60 -17.27 8.51 10.88
C ILE A 60 -17.60 9.80 10.08
N ASN A 61 -17.95 10.89 10.77
CA ASN A 61 -18.37 12.14 10.14
C ASN A 61 -17.30 12.76 9.22
N LEU A 62 -16.03 12.75 9.64
CA LEU A 62 -14.95 13.29 8.82
C LEU A 62 -14.43 12.27 7.80
N PHE A 63 -14.52 10.98 8.10
CA PHE A 63 -14.09 9.93 7.19
C PHE A 63 -14.89 9.89 5.88
N TYR A 64 -16.16 10.33 5.88
CA TYR A 64 -16.97 10.40 4.65
C TYR A 64 -16.32 11.22 3.53
N ILE A 65 -15.51 12.22 3.85
CA ILE A 65 -14.81 13.05 2.86
C ILE A 65 -13.86 12.21 2.00
N ILE A 66 -13.23 11.19 2.59
CA ILE A 66 -12.22 10.34 1.92
C ILE A 66 -12.75 8.92 1.63
N ALA A 67 -13.93 8.56 2.15
CA ALA A 67 -14.51 7.22 2.01
C ALA A 67 -14.66 6.80 0.54
N GLY A 68 -15.07 7.73 -0.34
CA GLY A 68 -15.17 7.45 -1.78
C GLY A 68 -13.82 7.06 -2.41
N SER A 69 -12.74 7.77 -2.05
CA SER A 69 -11.40 7.44 -2.53
C SER A 69 -10.91 6.08 -2.02
N VAL A 70 -11.17 5.77 -0.75
CA VAL A 70 -10.84 4.47 -0.14
C VAL A 70 -11.61 3.34 -0.85
N PHE A 71 -12.89 3.55 -1.14
CA PHE A 71 -13.72 2.58 -1.86
C PHE A 71 -13.16 2.29 -3.26
N LEU A 72 -12.87 3.34 -4.05
CA LEU A 72 -12.31 3.18 -5.39
C LEU A 72 -10.95 2.47 -5.37
N PHE A 73 -10.11 2.78 -4.38
CA PHE A 73 -8.83 2.11 -4.19
C PHE A 73 -8.99 0.61 -3.91
N ILE A 74 -9.92 0.22 -3.04
CA ILE A 74 -10.20 -1.20 -2.74
C ILE A 74 -10.74 -1.92 -3.97
N MET A 75 -11.65 -1.28 -4.71
CA MET A 75 -12.21 -1.84 -5.94
C MET A 75 -11.13 -2.05 -7.01
N ASP A 76 -10.28 -1.05 -7.28
CA ASP A 76 -9.15 -1.19 -8.21
C ASP A 76 -8.21 -2.32 -7.78
N ARG A 77 -7.89 -2.42 -6.49
CA ARG A 77 -7.07 -3.50 -5.95
C ARG A 77 -7.68 -4.88 -6.21
N PHE A 78 -8.99 -5.02 -6.00
CA PHE A 78 -9.71 -6.26 -6.25
C PHE A 78 -9.69 -6.65 -7.73
N LEU A 79 -9.97 -5.69 -8.63
CA LEU A 79 -9.91 -5.91 -10.07
C LEU A 79 -8.51 -6.33 -10.53
N ARG A 80 -7.46 -5.67 -10.04
CA ARG A 80 -6.07 -6.05 -10.33
C ARG A 80 -5.75 -7.45 -9.84
N PHE A 81 -6.21 -7.82 -8.65
CA PHE A 81 -6.02 -9.17 -8.13
C PHE A 81 -6.70 -10.22 -9.01
N TRP A 82 -7.92 -9.95 -9.47
CA TRP A 82 -8.66 -10.83 -10.37
C TRP A 82 -7.97 -10.96 -11.74
N GLN A 83 -7.53 -9.84 -12.32
CA GLN A 83 -6.89 -9.80 -13.64
C GLN A 83 -5.47 -10.40 -13.63
N SER A 84 -4.73 -10.27 -12.51
CA SER A 84 -3.32 -10.67 -12.40
C SER A 84 -3.10 -12.16 -12.11
N ARG A 85 -4.11 -13.01 -12.34
CA ARG A 85 -4.02 -14.46 -12.07
C ARG A 85 -3.33 -15.24 -13.19
N THR A 86 -3.17 -14.63 -14.35
CA THR A 86 -2.49 -15.25 -15.49
C THR A 86 -0.99 -15.22 -15.26
N THR A 87 -0.39 -16.39 -15.10
CA THR A 87 1.06 -16.58 -15.09
C THR A 87 1.52 -16.98 -16.49
N VAL A 88 2.63 -16.42 -16.94
CA VAL A 88 3.26 -16.73 -18.24
C VAL A 88 4.73 -17.05 -17.99
N ASP A 89 5.28 -17.93 -18.82
CA ASP A 89 6.68 -18.34 -18.72
C ASP A 89 7.57 -17.34 -19.45
N VAL A 90 8.75 -17.09 -18.88
CA VAL A 90 9.80 -16.33 -19.55
C VAL A 90 10.58 -17.28 -20.46
N LEU A 91 10.45 -17.10 -21.78
CA LEU A 91 11.11 -17.93 -22.79
C LEU A 91 12.56 -17.50 -23.03
N SER A 92 12.86 -16.19 -22.95
CA SER A 92 14.20 -15.65 -23.15
C SER A 92 14.34 -14.29 -22.45
N ALA A 93 15.57 -13.98 -22.02
CA ALA A 93 15.95 -12.68 -21.48
C ALA A 93 17.26 -12.22 -22.13
N LYS A 94 17.27 -11.04 -22.75
CA LYS A 94 18.44 -10.45 -23.40
C LYS A 94 18.75 -9.08 -22.81
N CYS A 95 19.98 -8.91 -22.35
CA CYS A 95 20.46 -7.62 -21.84
C CYS A 95 21.25 -6.88 -22.92
N PHE A 96 20.89 -5.62 -23.17
CA PHE A 96 21.59 -4.74 -24.11
C PHE A 96 22.67 -3.92 -23.39
N PRO A 97 23.74 -3.49 -24.10
CA PRO A 97 24.82 -2.68 -23.52
C PRO A 97 24.36 -1.33 -22.94
N CYS A 98 23.21 -0.82 -23.37
CA CYS A 98 22.59 0.40 -22.84
C CYS A 98 21.81 0.17 -21.52
N GLY A 99 21.79 -1.05 -20.98
CA GLY A 99 21.06 -1.40 -19.75
C GLY A 99 19.60 -1.78 -19.97
N ALA A 100 19.11 -1.81 -21.21
CA ALA A 100 17.77 -2.31 -21.52
C ALA A 100 17.72 -3.85 -21.43
N VAL A 101 16.57 -4.40 -21.02
CA VAL A 101 16.31 -5.84 -20.94
C VAL A 101 15.11 -6.18 -21.82
N GLU A 102 15.30 -7.06 -22.79
CA GLU A 102 14.24 -7.66 -23.59
C GLU A 102 13.84 -9.00 -22.97
N LEU A 103 12.55 -9.16 -22.69
CA LEU A 103 11.96 -10.38 -22.15
C LEU A 103 10.96 -10.95 -23.16
N THR A 104 11.20 -12.17 -23.63
CA THR A 104 10.24 -12.91 -24.47
C THR A 104 9.38 -13.77 -23.56
N LEU A 105 8.06 -13.54 -23.56
CA LEU A 105 7.10 -14.27 -22.71
C LEU A 105 6.27 -15.25 -23.55
N SER A 106 5.82 -16.35 -22.94
CA SER A 106 4.87 -17.25 -23.59
C SER A 106 3.49 -16.60 -23.72
N LYS A 107 2.75 -16.94 -24.78
CA LYS A 107 1.37 -16.48 -24.93
C LYS A 107 0.51 -17.14 -23.84
N PRO A 108 -0.30 -16.38 -23.09
CA PRO A 108 -1.23 -16.98 -22.13
C PRO A 108 -2.21 -17.90 -22.87
N LYS A 109 -2.56 -19.03 -22.23
CA LYS A 109 -3.53 -20.00 -22.76
C LYS A 109 -4.92 -19.40 -22.88
#